data_AF-A0A941E1W1-F1
#
_entry.id   AF-A0A941E1W1-F1
#
_cell.length_a   1.000
_cell.length_b   1.000
_cell.length_c   1.000
_cell.angle_alpha   90.00
_cell.angle_beta   90.00
_cell.angle_gamma   90.00
#
_symmetry.space_group_name_H-M   'P 1'
#
loop_
_entity.id
_entity.type
_entity.pdbx_description
1 polymer ?
#
loop_
_entity_poly.entity_id
_entity_poly.type
_entity_poly.pdbx_seq_one_letter_code
_entity_poly.pdbx_strand_id
1 'polypeptide(L)'
;MTTKTYPCSLCGAKLEFSPGQHALKCPYCGGQNQIEVDASVQSVSNEELDYQDYLNKQAGNEAVIEQQTVKCTACGAQSQFGQHIVSDRCPFCAAPMIAANAYSKRQIQPKAIAPFDVKESEARKKFSDWVAGLWFAPNALKRAYRADRGLKGIYTPYWTYDAESHTTYQGQRGDDYTVTENYIQDGETKTRQVTKTDWTFVAGEVDVNFDDVLVIASKTLPKQYADNLAPWNLNKLQSYRDEYVSGFTVEAYQIPLEPGFVDARSIMEDTIRNTICRDIGGDHQRITAMQPRYSKISFKHILLPIWLSSYKYGEKTYRFLVNGQTGEVQGERPYSYWKIAGAALCVFAMIMVLIAFAKTN
;
A
#
# COMPACT_ATOMS: atom_id res chain seq x y z
N MET A 1 27.05 3.87 3.83
CA MET A 1 26.82 3.54 5.26
C MET A 1 27.34 2.13 5.49
N THR A 2 28.30 1.97 6.40
CA THR A 2 28.77 0.65 6.84
C THR A 2 27.61 -0.06 7.51
N THR A 3 27.22 -1.25 7.03
CA THR A 3 26.16 -2.03 7.69
C THR A 3 26.68 -2.38 9.08
N LYS A 4 26.20 -1.65 10.08
CA LYS A 4 26.66 -1.78 11.47
C LYS A 4 26.25 -3.18 11.94
N THR A 5 27.22 -4.03 12.23
CA THR A 5 26.96 -5.33 12.84
C THR A 5 26.60 -5.10 14.30
N TYR A 6 25.46 -5.65 14.73
CA TYR A 6 25.00 -5.58 16.11
C TYR A 6 25.30 -6.92 16.81
N PRO A 7 26.45 -7.04 17.52
CA PRO A 7 26.80 -8.28 18.19
C PRO A 7 25.95 -8.48 19.46
N CYS A 8 25.56 -9.72 19.71
CA CYS A 8 24.90 -10.12 20.93
C CYS A 8 25.81 -9.90 22.13
N SER A 9 25.31 -9.24 23.16
CA SER A 9 26.03 -9.01 24.42
C SER A 9 26.42 -10.31 25.14
N LEU A 10 25.69 -11.41 24.91
CA LEU A 10 25.93 -12.70 25.56
C LEU A 10 26.88 -13.63 24.78
N CYS A 11 26.78 -13.68 23.45
CA CYS A 11 27.53 -14.66 22.65
C CYS A 11 28.24 -14.09 21.41
N GLY A 12 28.15 -12.78 21.16
CA GLY A 12 28.79 -12.12 20.01
C GLY A 12 28.13 -12.38 18.65
N ALA A 13 27.16 -13.28 18.54
CA ALA A 13 26.46 -13.55 17.28
C ALA A 13 25.65 -12.32 16.81
N LYS A 14 25.44 -12.19 15.49
CA LYS A 14 24.64 -11.11 14.91
C LYS A 14 23.21 -11.14 15.44
N LEU A 15 22.71 -9.97 15.86
CA LEU A 15 21.33 -9.80 16.29
C LEU A 15 20.42 -9.37 15.13
N GLU A 16 19.15 -9.74 15.22
CA GLU A 16 18.08 -9.36 14.31
C GLU A 16 17.01 -8.57 15.07
N PHE A 17 16.36 -7.62 14.41
CA PHE A 17 15.23 -6.92 15.00
C PHE A 17 14.11 -7.89 15.32
N SER A 18 13.54 -7.81 16.53
CA SER A 18 12.49 -8.71 16.99
C SER A 18 11.12 -8.04 16.85
N PRO A 19 10.25 -8.47 15.91
CA PRO A 19 8.93 -7.88 15.75
C PRO A 19 8.10 -7.80 17.03
N GLY A 20 7.44 -6.67 17.23
CA GLY A 20 6.64 -6.35 18.42
C GLY A 20 7.48 -6.02 19.65
N GLN A 21 8.80 -5.90 19.50
CA GLN A 21 9.72 -5.50 20.56
C GLN A 21 10.64 -4.41 20.02
N HIS A 22 10.89 -3.34 20.78
CA HIS A 22 11.92 -2.36 20.45
C HIS A 22 13.31 -2.88 20.86
N ALA A 23 13.65 -4.09 20.40
CA ALA A 23 14.85 -4.82 20.79
C ALA A 23 15.37 -5.70 19.66
N LEU A 24 16.68 -5.91 19.69
CA LEU A 24 17.37 -6.87 18.85
C LEU A 24 17.48 -8.20 19.61
N LYS A 25 17.13 -9.32 18.95
CA LYS A 25 17.20 -10.67 19.52
C LYS A 25 18.25 -11.51 18.79
N CYS A 26 18.99 -12.31 19.55
CA CYS A 26 19.95 -13.25 19.02
C CYS A 26 19.22 -14.52 18.55
N PRO A 27 19.31 -14.91 17.26
CA PRO A 27 18.71 -16.15 16.78
C PRO A 27 19.43 -17.40 17.33
N TYR A 28 20.67 -17.25 17.82
CA TYR A 28 21.49 -18.35 18.33
C TYR A 28 21.26 -18.65 19.81
N CYS A 29 21.49 -17.67 20.70
CA CYS A 29 21.39 -17.88 22.15
C CYS A 29 20.11 -17.31 22.79
N GLY A 30 19.27 -16.59 22.03
CA GLY A 30 18.06 -15.96 22.54
C GLY A 30 18.27 -14.64 23.32
N GLY A 31 19.52 -14.22 23.55
CA GLY A 31 19.85 -12.96 24.21
C GLY A 31 19.25 -11.74 23.52
N GLN A 32 19.00 -10.66 24.27
CA GLN A 32 18.37 -9.45 23.77
C GLN A 32 19.19 -8.20 24.10
N ASN A 33 19.28 -7.29 23.13
CA ASN A 33 19.79 -5.95 23.33
C ASN A 33 18.64 -4.96 23.05
N GLN A 34 18.34 -4.06 23.98
CA GLN A 34 17.34 -3.02 23.73
C GLN A 34 17.84 -2.02 22.70
N ILE A 35 16.92 -1.48 21.90
CA ILE A 35 17.21 -0.33 21.05
C ILE A 35 16.98 0.90 21.91
N GLU A 36 18.04 1.64 22.21
CA GLU A 36 17.95 2.88 22.97
C GLU A 36 17.28 3.96 22.11
N VAL A 37 16.02 4.23 22.41
CA VAL A 37 15.26 5.31 21.77
C VAL A 37 15.43 6.56 22.63
N ASP A 38 16.33 7.44 22.21
CA ASP A 38 16.48 8.76 22.82
C ASP A 38 15.29 9.63 22.40
N ALA A 39 14.55 10.16 23.38
CA ALA A 39 13.38 11.02 23.15
C ALA A 39 13.72 12.28 22.32
N SER A 40 14.95 12.78 22.40
CA SER A 40 15.43 13.91 21.58
C SER A 40 15.64 13.54 20.11
N VAL A 41 15.91 12.28 19.81
CA VAL A 41 16.05 11.76 18.44
C VAL A 41 14.68 11.47 17.84
N GLN A 42 13.68 11.12 18.67
CA GLN A 42 12.29 10.92 18.26
C GLN A 42 11.67 12.21 17.68
N SER A 43 12.01 13.40 18.21
CA SER A 43 11.55 14.65 17.61
C SER A 43 12.08 14.90 16.20
N VAL A 44 13.22 14.30 15.83
CA VAL A 44 13.83 14.42 14.49
C VAL A 44 13.10 13.55 13.45
N SER A 45 12.38 12.49 13.85
CA SER A 45 11.56 11.71 12.90
C SER A 45 10.33 12.47 12.39
N ASN A 46 9.90 13.46 13.17
CA ASN A 46 8.74 14.29 12.84
C ASN A 46 9.13 15.55 12.07
N GLU A 47 10.43 15.76 11.81
CA GLU A 47 10.89 16.90 11.02
C GLU A 47 10.65 16.62 9.54
N GLU A 48 9.67 17.34 8.99
CA GLU A 48 9.34 17.26 7.58
C GLU A 48 10.28 18.14 6.76
N LEU A 49 10.60 17.69 5.55
CA LEU A 49 11.45 18.44 4.64
C LEU A 49 10.58 19.31 3.75
N ASP A 50 10.90 20.60 3.65
CA ASP A 50 10.26 21.48 2.67
C ASP A 50 10.54 20.99 1.26
N TYR A 51 9.48 20.76 0.50
CA TYR A 51 9.57 20.15 -0.83
C TYR A 51 10.31 21.04 -1.83
N GLN A 52 10.02 22.34 -1.84
CA GLN A 52 10.64 23.28 -2.80
C GLN A 52 12.09 23.55 -2.44
N ASP A 53 12.39 23.72 -1.16
CA ASP A 53 13.75 23.92 -0.68
C ASP A 53 14.64 22.71 -1.02
N TYR A 54 14.09 21.51 -0.83
CA TYR A 54 14.78 20.27 -1.17
C TYR A 54 15.09 20.18 -2.67
N LEU A 55 14.12 20.45 -3.54
CA LEU A 55 14.34 20.41 -4.99
C LEU A 55 15.38 21.43 -5.45
N ASN A 56 15.39 22.63 -4.85
CA ASN A 56 16.32 23.70 -5.23
C ASN A 56 17.75 23.47 -4.72
N LYS A 57 17.91 22.87 -3.53
CA LYS A 57 19.23 22.78 -2.86
C LYS A 57 19.86 21.38 -2.87
N GLN A 58 19.04 20.33 -2.84
CA GLN A 58 19.47 18.96 -2.51
C GLN A 58 19.19 17.95 -3.63
N ALA A 59 18.24 18.21 -4.53
CA ALA A 59 17.95 17.27 -5.62
C ALA A 59 19.19 17.00 -6.47
N GLY A 60 19.50 15.71 -6.64
CA GLY A 60 20.69 15.25 -7.34
C GLY A 60 21.96 15.24 -6.49
N ASN A 61 21.96 15.80 -5.27
CA ASN A 61 23.06 15.81 -4.30
C ASN A 61 22.83 14.88 -3.10
N GLU A 62 21.93 13.90 -3.26
CA GLU A 62 21.61 12.98 -2.18
C GLU A 62 22.80 12.11 -1.79
N ALA A 63 22.77 11.61 -0.55
CA ALA A 63 23.75 10.67 -0.08
C ALA A 63 23.84 9.46 -1.03
N VAL A 64 25.06 9.15 -1.47
CA VAL A 64 25.33 7.95 -2.24
C VAL A 64 25.23 6.76 -1.30
N ILE A 65 24.28 5.85 -1.58
CA ILE A 65 24.30 4.52 -1.00
C ILE A 65 25.28 3.70 -1.83
N GLU A 66 26.50 3.54 -1.32
CA GLU A 66 27.57 2.80 -2.01
C GLU A 66 27.22 1.33 -2.18
N GLN A 67 27.40 0.81 -3.40
CA GLN A 67 27.51 -0.61 -3.78
C GLN A 67 26.69 -1.63 -2.98
N GLN A 68 25.44 -1.31 -2.66
CA GLN A 68 24.54 -2.20 -1.93
C GLN A 68 23.23 -2.42 -2.66
N THR A 69 22.86 -1.61 -3.65
CA THR A 69 21.59 -1.80 -4.36
C THR A 69 21.76 -2.83 -5.48
N VAL A 70 21.05 -3.94 -5.39
CA VAL A 70 20.98 -4.96 -6.45
C VAL A 70 19.63 -4.90 -7.12
N LYS A 71 19.61 -4.82 -8.45
CA LYS A 71 18.38 -4.87 -9.25
C LYS A 71 18.10 -6.29 -9.71
N CYS A 72 16.90 -6.80 -9.42
CA CYS A 72 16.40 -8.05 -9.95
C CYS A 72 16.13 -7.93 -11.46
N THR A 73 16.76 -8.78 -12.27
CA THR A 73 16.59 -8.78 -13.73
C THR A 73 15.21 -9.29 -14.16
N ALA A 74 14.54 -10.09 -13.34
CA ALA A 74 13.25 -10.69 -13.67
C ALA A 74 12.04 -9.81 -13.36
N CYS A 75 12.07 -9.01 -12.29
CA CYS A 75 10.92 -8.19 -11.88
C CYS A 75 11.24 -6.72 -11.64
N GLY A 76 12.51 -6.30 -11.73
CA GLY A 76 12.92 -4.91 -11.56
C GLY A 76 13.09 -4.44 -10.10
N ALA A 77 12.77 -5.27 -9.11
CA ALA A 77 12.98 -4.99 -7.69
C ALA A 77 14.40 -4.47 -7.41
N GLN A 78 14.53 -3.44 -6.59
CA GLN A 78 15.82 -2.90 -6.17
C GLN A 78 15.95 -3.08 -4.66
N SER A 79 16.83 -3.98 -4.22
CA SER A 79 17.01 -4.30 -2.80
C SER A 79 18.42 -3.98 -2.34
N GLN A 80 18.54 -3.54 -1.09
CA GLN A 80 19.83 -3.32 -0.45
C GLN A 80 20.38 -4.65 0.07
N PHE A 81 21.57 -5.02 -0.37
CA PHE A 81 22.33 -6.17 0.08
C PHE A 81 23.25 -5.75 1.24
N GLY A 82 23.37 -6.61 2.24
CA GLY A 82 24.42 -6.47 3.25
C GLY A 82 25.80 -6.69 2.63
N GLN A 83 26.84 -6.06 3.19
CA GLN A 83 28.21 -6.06 2.66
C GLN A 83 28.83 -7.46 2.41
N HIS A 84 28.32 -8.50 3.06
CA HIS A 84 28.83 -9.87 2.95
C HIS A 84 27.86 -10.83 2.25
N ILE A 85 26.77 -10.32 1.66
CA ILE A 85 25.82 -11.12 0.88
C ILE A 85 26.31 -11.13 -0.56
N VAL A 86 26.74 -12.30 -1.06
CA VAL A 86 27.20 -12.46 -2.45
C VAL A 86 26.05 -12.81 -3.40
N SER A 87 25.02 -13.49 -2.90
CA SER A 87 23.81 -13.83 -3.64
C SER A 87 22.65 -14.06 -2.68
N ASP A 88 21.44 -13.75 -3.16
CA ASP A 88 20.18 -14.08 -2.48
C ASP A 88 19.06 -14.26 -3.52
N ARG A 89 17.87 -14.66 -3.09
CA ARG A 89 16.67 -14.69 -3.93
C ARG A 89 15.88 -13.40 -3.77
N CYS A 90 15.44 -12.84 -4.88
CA CYS A 90 14.52 -11.72 -4.91
C CYS A 90 13.25 -12.06 -4.10
N PRO A 91 12.88 -11.28 -3.07
CA PRO A 91 11.71 -11.61 -2.26
C PRO A 91 10.39 -11.45 -3.07
N PHE A 92 10.42 -10.66 -4.15
CA PHE A 92 9.26 -10.35 -4.98
C PHE A 92 8.93 -11.37 -6.06
N CYS A 93 9.91 -12.14 -6.55
CA CYS A 93 9.68 -13.13 -7.61
C CYS A 93 10.53 -14.41 -7.51
N ALA A 94 11.33 -14.54 -6.45
CA ALA A 94 12.25 -15.65 -6.18
C ALA A 94 13.38 -15.85 -7.21
N ALA A 95 13.56 -14.95 -8.19
CA ALA A 95 14.69 -15.00 -9.11
C ALA A 95 16.02 -14.75 -8.36
N PRO A 96 17.13 -15.38 -8.77
CA PRO A 96 18.43 -15.14 -8.15
C PRO A 96 18.88 -13.70 -8.37
N MET A 97 19.46 -13.10 -7.34
CA MET A 97 20.09 -11.77 -7.34
C MET A 97 21.53 -11.93 -6.85
N ILE A 98 22.47 -11.31 -7.55
CA ILE A 98 23.92 -11.47 -7.31
C ILE A 98 24.51 -10.10 -7.03
N ALA A 99 25.29 -9.99 -5.96
CA ALA A 99 25.91 -8.74 -5.52
C ALA A 99 26.93 -8.17 -6.50
N ALA A 100 27.48 -9.00 -7.41
CA ALA A 100 28.33 -8.54 -8.51
C ALA A 100 27.61 -7.53 -9.44
N ASN A 101 26.27 -7.53 -9.44
CA ASN A 101 25.44 -6.55 -10.16
C ASN A 101 25.01 -5.38 -9.27
N ALA A 102 25.56 -5.25 -8.06
CA ALA A 102 25.28 -4.13 -7.18
C ALA A 102 25.85 -2.84 -7.78
N TYR A 103 25.10 -1.76 -7.61
CA TYR A 103 25.52 -0.44 -8.05
C TYR A 103 25.26 0.58 -6.95
N SER A 104 26.04 1.66 -7.00
CA SER A 104 25.82 2.82 -6.13
C SER A 104 24.69 3.66 -6.70
N LYS A 105 23.82 4.16 -5.83
CA LYS A 105 22.70 5.02 -6.22
C LYS A 105 22.54 6.15 -5.20
N ARG A 106 22.37 7.37 -5.68
CA ARG A 106 21.93 8.50 -4.84
C ARG A 106 20.49 8.28 -4.44
N GLN A 107 20.23 8.31 -3.14
CA GLN A 107 18.90 8.08 -2.59
C GLN A 107 18.68 9.04 -1.42
N ILE A 108 17.49 9.65 -1.36
CA ILE A 108 16.99 10.27 -0.13
C ILE A 108 16.98 9.21 0.96
N GLN A 109 17.69 9.45 2.07
CA GLN A 109 17.68 8.52 3.19
C GLN A 109 16.32 8.56 3.89
N PRO A 110 15.79 7.42 4.36
CA PRO A 110 14.59 7.41 5.17
C PRO A 110 14.83 8.19 6.46
N LYS A 111 13.88 9.03 6.83
CA LYS A 111 13.87 9.77 8.11
C LYS A 111 13.15 8.99 9.20
N ALA A 112 12.16 8.19 8.82
CA ALA A 112 11.37 7.39 9.74
C ALA A 112 11.12 5.97 9.22
N ILE A 113 10.79 5.08 10.16
CA ILE A 113 10.50 3.68 9.92
C ILE A 113 9.38 3.23 10.85
N ALA A 114 8.41 2.48 10.33
CA ALA A 114 7.42 1.81 11.16
C ALA A 114 7.98 0.43 11.55
N PRO A 115 8.20 0.12 12.83
CA PRO A 115 8.69 -1.20 13.22
C PRO A 115 7.71 -2.31 12.84
N PHE A 116 8.22 -3.51 12.55
CA PHE A 116 7.36 -4.70 12.50
C PHE A 116 6.76 -4.95 13.88
N ASP A 117 5.43 -4.97 13.99
CA ASP A 117 4.71 -5.42 15.19
C ASP A 117 4.30 -6.90 15.05
N VAL A 118 3.90 -7.30 13.84
CA VAL A 118 3.46 -8.65 13.51
C VAL A 118 4.67 -9.55 13.25
N LYS A 119 4.74 -10.67 13.97
CA LYS A 119 5.79 -11.70 13.80
C LYS A 119 5.57 -12.51 12.53
N GLU A 120 6.64 -13.07 11.96
CA GLU A 120 6.55 -13.91 10.74
C GLU A 120 5.55 -15.07 10.92
N SER A 121 5.56 -15.73 12.08
CA SER A 121 4.65 -16.84 12.38
C SER A 121 3.18 -16.43 12.35
N GLU A 122 2.88 -15.21 12.81
CA GLU A 122 1.54 -14.66 12.79
C GLU A 122 1.13 -14.25 11.36
N ALA A 123 2.01 -13.56 10.62
CA ALA A 123 1.78 -13.23 9.22
C ALA A 123 1.54 -14.48 8.37
N ARG A 124 2.27 -15.56 8.63
CA ARG A 124 2.09 -16.86 7.98
C ARG A 124 0.72 -17.49 8.30
N LYS A 125 0.26 -17.36 9.55
CA LYS A 125 -1.08 -17.80 9.93
C LYS A 125 -2.16 -17.00 9.19
N LYS A 126 -2.06 -15.66 9.21
CA LYS A 126 -2.98 -14.75 8.49
C LYS A 126 -3.05 -15.08 7.00
N PHE A 127 -1.91 -15.39 6.38
CA PHE A 127 -1.86 -15.88 5.00
C PHE A 127 -2.64 -17.17 4.80
N SER A 128 -2.35 -18.18 5.65
CA SER A 128 -3.00 -19.48 5.56
C SER A 128 -4.52 -19.34 5.67
N ASP A 129 -5.00 -18.51 6.60
CA ASP A 129 -6.42 -18.26 6.83
C ASP A 129 -7.06 -17.56 5.61
N TRP A 130 -6.39 -16.55 5.04
CA TRP A 130 -6.84 -15.89 3.81
C TRP A 130 -6.95 -16.87 2.63
N VAL A 131 -5.92 -17.70 2.40
CA VAL A 131 -5.92 -18.72 1.34
C VAL A 131 -7.04 -19.76 1.55
N ALA A 132 -7.33 -20.13 2.80
CA ALA A 132 -8.40 -21.06 3.11
C ALA A 132 -9.76 -20.54 2.63
N GLY A 133 -10.01 -19.23 2.78
CA GLY A 133 -11.23 -18.54 2.34
C GLY A 133 -11.39 -18.38 0.82
N LEU A 134 -10.34 -18.60 0.01
CA LEU A 134 -10.44 -18.46 -1.45
C LEU A 134 -11.11 -19.69 -2.09
N TRP A 135 -12.44 -19.65 -2.22
CA TRP A 135 -13.22 -20.76 -2.78
C TRP A 135 -12.84 -21.10 -4.24
N PHE A 136 -12.66 -20.07 -5.07
CA PHE A 136 -12.31 -20.21 -6.49
C PHE A 136 -10.82 -20.36 -6.76
N ALA A 137 -9.96 -20.44 -5.74
CA ALA A 137 -8.54 -20.66 -5.95
C ALA A 137 -8.25 -22.14 -6.33
N PRO A 138 -7.28 -22.42 -7.23
CA PRO A 138 -6.80 -23.76 -7.51
C PRO A 138 -6.29 -24.49 -6.26
N ASN A 139 -6.55 -25.80 -6.16
CA ASN A 139 -6.02 -26.59 -5.04
C ASN A 139 -4.48 -26.64 -5.01
N ALA A 140 -3.83 -26.44 -6.16
CA ALA A 140 -2.38 -26.31 -6.25
C ALA A 140 -1.86 -25.09 -5.48
N LEU A 141 -2.59 -23.96 -5.47
CA LEU A 141 -2.27 -22.81 -4.62
C LEU A 141 -2.28 -23.23 -3.14
N LYS A 142 -3.32 -23.96 -2.75
CA LYS A 142 -3.50 -24.50 -1.40
C LYS A 142 -2.41 -25.53 -1.01
N ARG A 143 -1.60 -26.03 -1.95
CA ARG A 143 -0.48 -26.93 -1.66
C ARG A 143 0.87 -26.22 -1.72
N ALA A 144 1.03 -25.30 -2.68
CA ALA A 144 2.25 -24.52 -2.85
C ALA A 144 2.57 -23.68 -1.60
N TYR A 145 1.57 -23.19 -0.85
CA TYR A 145 1.83 -22.45 0.40
C TYR A 145 2.42 -23.34 1.51
N ARG A 146 2.13 -24.64 1.52
CA ARG A 146 2.66 -25.58 2.52
C ARG A 146 4.12 -25.93 2.25
N ALA A 147 4.57 -25.76 1.01
CA ALA A 147 5.94 -26.01 0.57
C ALA A 147 6.82 -24.77 0.86
N ASP A 148 7.06 -24.53 2.15
CA ASP A 148 8.22 -23.87 2.78
C ASP A 148 8.96 -22.70 2.06
N ARG A 149 8.30 -21.93 1.19
CA ARG A 149 8.85 -20.66 0.74
C ARG A 149 8.55 -19.62 1.81
N GLY A 150 9.57 -19.31 2.60
CA GLY A 150 9.48 -18.40 3.74
C GLY A 150 8.90 -17.04 3.36
N LEU A 151 8.04 -16.52 4.24
CA LEU A 151 7.67 -15.11 4.20
C LEU A 151 8.96 -14.30 4.40
N LYS A 152 9.17 -13.30 3.55
CA LYS A 152 10.29 -12.37 3.67
C LYS A 152 9.76 -11.06 4.22
N GLY A 153 10.35 -10.59 5.31
CA GLY A 153 10.06 -9.27 5.83
C GLY A 153 10.80 -8.21 5.01
N ILE A 154 10.05 -7.25 4.50
CA ILE A 154 10.55 -6.18 3.64
C ILE A 154 10.16 -4.84 4.25
N TYR A 155 11.12 -3.92 4.25
CA TYR A 155 10.87 -2.51 4.40
C TYR A 155 10.70 -1.88 3.03
N THR A 156 9.47 -1.50 2.72
CA THR A 156 9.10 -0.86 1.44
C THR A 156 9.13 0.66 1.62
N PRO A 157 9.72 1.41 0.67
CA PRO A 157 9.81 2.86 0.76
C PRO A 157 8.48 3.51 0.38
N TYR A 158 8.12 4.53 1.15
CA TYR A 158 6.96 5.38 0.93
C TYR A 158 7.35 6.85 1.09
N TRP A 159 6.64 7.69 0.37
CA TRP A 159 6.59 9.12 0.62
C TRP A 159 5.35 9.42 1.47
N THR A 160 5.49 10.29 2.46
CA THR A 160 4.36 11.03 3.00
C THR A 160 4.47 12.48 2.55
N TYR A 161 3.34 13.08 2.19
CA TYR A 161 3.26 14.47 1.79
C TYR A 161 2.23 15.18 2.65
N ASP A 162 2.64 16.33 3.14
CA ASP A 162 1.80 17.29 3.81
C ASP A 162 1.62 18.47 2.86
N ALA A 163 0.40 19.01 2.81
CA ALA A 163 0.11 20.15 1.96
C ALA A 163 -1.16 20.88 2.42
N GLU A 164 -1.20 22.19 2.21
CA GLU A 164 -2.44 22.95 2.24
C GLU A 164 -2.92 23.15 0.80
N SER A 165 -4.21 22.98 0.55
CA SER A 165 -4.82 23.29 -0.74
C SER A 165 -5.87 24.36 -0.60
N HIS A 166 -5.83 25.33 -1.51
CA HIS A 166 -6.89 26.29 -1.76
C HIS A 166 -7.45 26.02 -3.15
N THR A 167 -8.74 25.71 -3.24
CA THR A 167 -9.36 25.26 -4.48
C THR A 167 -10.60 26.07 -4.81
N THR A 168 -10.60 26.76 -5.94
CA THR A 168 -11.82 27.34 -6.51
C THR A 168 -12.55 26.30 -7.38
N TYR A 169 -13.87 26.34 -7.37
CA TYR A 169 -14.69 25.40 -8.13
C TYR A 169 -15.93 26.06 -8.75
N GLN A 170 -16.44 25.40 -9.79
CA GLN A 170 -17.75 25.68 -10.39
C GLN A 170 -18.50 24.36 -10.56
N GLY A 171 -19.82 24.42 -10.45
CA GLY A 171 -20.64 23.24 -10.53
C GLY A 171 -22.13 23.53 -10.56
N GLN A 172 -22.90 22.48 -10.28
CA GLN A 172 -24.35 22.54 -10.16
C GLN A 172 -24.80 21.76 -8.94
N ARG A 173 -25.74 22.35 -8.19
CA ARG A 173 -26.52 21.70 -7.15
C ARG A 173 -27.79 21.13 -7.76
N GLY A 174 -28.05 19.85 -7.52
CA GLY A 174 -29.27 19.18 -7.91
C GLY A 174 -30.15 18.96 -6.68
N ASP A 175 -31.35 19.54 -6.66
CA ASP A 175 -32.36 19.30 -5.63
C ASP A 175 -33.51 18.49 -6.24
N ASP A 176 -33.82 17.35 -5.62
CA ASP A 176 -34.85 16.43 -6.11
C ASP A 176 -36.24 16.89 -5.68
N TYR A 177 -37.17 16.83 -6.63
CA TYR A 177 -38.59 17.11 -6.38
C TYR A 177 -39.45 16.07 -7.10
N THR A 178 -40.56 15.71 -6.48
CA THR A 178 -41.49 14.74 -7.04
C THR A 178 -42.59 15.45 -7.83
N VAL A 179 -42.83 14.99 -9.06
CA VAL A 179 -43.96 15.42 -9.88
C VAL A 179 -44.85 14.24 -10.25
N THR A 180 -46.15 14.50 -10.35
CA THR A 180 -47.10 13.53 -10.88
C THR A 180 -47.16 13.67 -12.39
N GLU A 181 -46.82 12.61 -13.13
CA GLU A 181 -46.95 12.55 -14.58
C GLU A 181 -48.12 11.65 -14.99
N ASN A 182 -48.89 12.12 -15.96
CA ASN A 182 -49.93 11.34 -16.60
C ASN A 182 -49.33 10.53 -17.74
N TYR A 183 -49.68 9.25 -17.85
CA TYR A 183 -49.33 8.40 -18.97
C TYR A 183 -50.50 7.52 -19.37
N ILE A 184 -50.55 7.11 -20.64
CA ILE A 184 -51.61 6.24 -21.15
C ILE A 184 -51.14 4.80 -21.07
N GLN A 185 -51.94 3.95 -20.43
CA GLN A 185 -51.74 2.50 -20.39
C GLN A 185 -53.07 1.83 -20.66
N ASP A 186 -53.11 0.97 -21.68
CA ASP A 186 -54.31 0.25 -22.10
C ASP A 186 -55.53 1.15 -22.42
N GLY A 187 -55.26 2.37 -22.92
CA GLY A 187 -56.30 3.36 -23.25
C GLY A 187 -56.80 4.18 -22.06
N GLU A 188 -56.35 3.88 -20.84
CA GLU A 188 -56.68 4.64 -19.63
C GLU A 188 -55.55 5.60 -19.25
N THR A 189 -55.91 6.82 -18.80
CA THR A 189 -54.93 7.75 -18.22
C THR A 189 -54.61 7.33 -16.79
N LYS A 190 -53.36 6.96 -16.55
CA LYS A 190 -52.83 6.62 -15.22
C LYS A 190 -51.83 7.68 -14.77
N THR A 191 -51.63 7.80 -13.47
CA THR A 191 -50.66 8.71 -12.88
C THR A 191 -49.50 7.91 -12.27
N ARG A 192 -48.29 8.46 -12.36
CA ARG A 192 -47.12 7.95 -11.63
C ARG A 192 -46.36 9.10 -11.01
N GLN A 193 -45.75 8.86 -9.86
CA GLN A 193 -44.79 9.79 -9.26
C GLN A 193 -43.44 9.60 -9.94
N VAL A 194 -42.85 10.70 -10.40
CA VAL A 194 -41.52 10.72 -11.01
C VAL A 194 -40.67 11.72 -10.26
N THR A 195 -39.48 11.30 -9.84
CA THR A 195 -38.47 12.21 -9.29
C THR A 195 -37.78 12.95 -10.43
N LYS A 196 -37.76 14.27 -10.35
CA LYS A 196 -36.97 15.16 -11.22
C LYS A 196 -35.97 15.92 -10.36
N THR A 197 -34.87 16.34 -10.98
CA THR A 197 -33.82 17.12 -10.31
C THR A 197 -33.76 18.51 -10.93
N ASP A 198 -33.92 19.55 -10.11
CA ASP A 198 -33.70 20.93 -10.53
C ASP A 198 -32.22 21.29 -10.34
N TRP A 199 -31.59 21.85 -11.38
CA TRP A 199 -30.15 22.10 -11.39
C TRP A 199 -29.85 23.59 -11.34
N THR A 200 -29.24 24.04 -10.25
CA THR A 200 -28.82 25.43 -10.05
C THR A 200 -27.31 25.57 -10.12
N PHE A 201 -26.81 26.59 -10.83
CA PHE A 201 -25.38 26.89 -10.88
C PHE A 201 -24.85 27.31 -9.50
N VAL A 202 -23.69 26.79 -9.13
CA VAL A 202 -22.97 27.14 -7.91
C VAL A 202 -21.48 27.30 -8.20
N ALA A 203 -20.84 28.21 -7.48
CA ALA A 203 -19.40 28.39 -7.49
C ALA A 203 -18.95 28.75 -6.08
N GLY A 204 -17.73 28.37 -5.73
CA GLY A 204 -17.20 28.56 -4.39
C GLY A 204 -15.72 28.25 -4.32
N GLU A 205 -15.22 28.22 -3.09
CA GLU A 205 -13.85 27.88 -2.76
C GLU A 205 -13.83 26.99 -1.54
N VAL A 206 -12.91 26.03 -1.53
CA VAL A 206 -12.68 25.14 -0.39
C VAL A 206 -11.20 25.10 -0.06
N ASP A 207 -10.90 25.10 1.23
CA ASP A 207 -9.56 24.87 1.77
C ASP A 207 -9.50 23.49 2.42
N VAL A 208 -8.47 22.72 2.08
CA VAL A 208 -8.24 21.38 2.63
C VAL A 208 -6.78 21.24 3.03
N ASN A 209 -6.56 20.83 4.28
CA ASN A 209 -5.25 20.47 4.79
C ASN A 209 -5.06 18.96 4.66
N PHE A 210 -3.88 18.58 4.19
CA PHE A 210 -3.45 17.21 4.01
C PHE A 210 -2.27 16.94 4.93
N ASP A 211 -2.41 15.87 5.71
CA ASP A 211 -1.41 15.39 6.66
C ASP A 211 -1.15 13.91 6.34
N ASP A 212 0.13 13.60 6.11
CA ASP A 212 0.66 12.29 5.78
C ASP A 212 -0.03 11.57 4.60
N VAL A 213 -0.21 12.27 3.46
CA VAL A 213 -0.69 11.63 2.23
C VAL A 213 0.34 10.61 1.74
N LEU A 214 -0.01 9.35 1.91
CA LEU A 214 0.90 8.23 1.75
C LEU A 214 0.95 7.73 0.30
N VAL A 215 2.15 7.68 -0.28
CA VAL A 215 2.40 7.19 -1.65
C VAL A 215 3.52 6.16 -1.63
N ILE A 216 3.26 4.97 -2.16
CA ILE A 216 4.30 3.95 -2.32
C ILE A 216 5.39 4.44 -3.28
N ALA A 217 6.65 4.35 -2.87
CA ALA A 217 7.79 4.79 -3.69
C ALA A 217 8.43 3.64 -4.50
N SER A 218 7.73 2.52 -4.65
CA SER A 218 8.16 1.31 -5.36
C SER A 218 7.30 1.04 -6.60
N LYS A 219 7.92 0.44 -7.63
CA LYS A 219 7.24 -0.09 -8.83
C LYS A 219 7.10 -1.62 -8.84
N THR A 220 7.54 -2.30 -7.77
CA THR A 220 7.67 -3.76 -7.76
C THR A 220 6.45 -4.47 -7.21
N LEU A 221 5.77 -3.85 -6.26
CA LEU A 221 4.47 -4.30 -5.77
C LEU A 221 3.37 -3.74 -6.67
N PRO A 222 2.35 -4.53 -7.05
CA PRO A 222 1.21 -3.98 -7.77
C PRO A 222 0.47 -2.99 -6.86
N LYS A 223 0.34 -1.74 -7.32
CA LYS A 223 -0.14 -0.58 -6.53
C LYS A 223 -1.45 -0.87 -5.79
N GLN A 224 -2.44 -1.46 -6.47
CA GLN A 224 -3.73 -1.81 -5.86
C GLN A 224 -3.60 -2.64 -4.58
N TYR A 225 -2.75 -3.66 -4.55
CA TYR A 225 -2.60 -4.50 -3.35
C TYR A 225 -1.79 -3.80 -2.27
N ALA A 226 -0.82 -2.97 -2.64
CA ALA A 226 -0.02 -2.22 -1.68
C ALA A 226 -0.82 -1.10 -1.00
N ASP A 227 -1.64 -0.38 -1.76
CA ASP A 227 -2.52 0.68 -1.24
C ASP A 227 -3.58 0.08 -0.29
N ASN A 228 -4.12 -1.10 -0.65
CA ASN A 228 -5.11 -1.80 0.17
C ASN A 228 -4.54 -2.48 1.43
N LEU A 229 -3.23 -2.37 1.70
CA LEU A 229 -2.67 -2.78 3.00
C LEU A 229 -2.99 -1.80 4.12
N ALA A 230 -3.44 -0.59 3.78
CA ALA A 230 -3.93 0.39 4.75
C ALA A 230 -5.09 -0.19 5.61
N PRO A 231 -5.29 0.29 6.83
CA PRO A 231 -4.64 1.45 7.46
C PRO A 231 -3.22 1.16 7.97
N TRP A 232 -2.36 2.17 7.87
CA TRP A 232 -1.04 2.20 8.50
C TRP A 232 -1.10 2.99 9.80
N ASN A 233 -0.35 2.58 10.82
CA ASN A 233 -0.26 3.34 12.07
C ASN A 233 0.99 4.22 12.03
N LEU A 234 0.86 5.39 11.39
CA LEU A 234 1.97 6.34 11.22
C LEU A 234 2.38 7.01 12.55
N ASN A 235 1.48 7.05 13.55
CA ASN A 235 1.83 7.53 14.89
C ASN A 235 2.88 6.65 15.61
N LYS A 236 3.11 5.42 15.13
CA LYS A 236 4.16 4.52 15.63
C LYS A 236 5.49 4.67 14.92
N LEU A 237 5.61 5.58 13.96
CA LEU A 237 6.88 5.85 13.28
C LEU A 237 7.97 6.16 14.29
N GLN A 238 9.13 5.57 14.06
CA GLN A 238 10.36 5.79 14.81
C GLN A 238 11.36 6.48 13.90
N SER A 239 12.27 7.27 14.46
CA SER A 239 13.41 7.76 13.68
C SER A 239 14.17 6.60 13.07
N TYR A 240 14.54 6.75 11.80
CA TYR A 240 15.25 5.70 11.10
C TYR A 240 16.55 5.35 11.85
N ARG A 241 16.73 4.05 12.09
CA ARG A 241 17.92 3.45 12.70
C ARG A 241 18.17 2.10 12.04
N ASP A 242 19.43 1.81 11.74
CA ASP A 242 19.85 0.57 11.06
C ASP A 242 19.50 -0.69 11.88
N GLU A 243 19.33 -0.56 13.20
CA GLU A 243 18.86 -1.59 14.12
C GLU A 243 17.54 -2.21 13.64
N TYR A 244 16.58 -1.37 13.21
CA TYR A 244 15.25 -1.84 12.82
C TYR A 244 15.26 -2.69 11.55
N VAL A 245 16.22 -2.45 10.65
CA VAL A 245 16.32 -3.20 9.38
C VAL A 245 17.19 -4.46 9.49
N SER A 246 17.82 -4.72 10.64
CA SER A 246 18.63 -5.92 10.83
C SER A 246 17.77 -7.19 10.79
N GLY A 247 18.01 -8.06 9.80
CA GLY A 247 17.19 -9.26 9.56
C GLY A 247 16.09 -9.06 8.52
N PHE A 248 15.94 -7.85 7.97
CA PHE A 248 14.93 -7.51 6.96
C PHE A 248 15.56 -7.06 5.64
N THR A 249 14.82 -7.24 4.54
CA THR A 249 15.23 -6.67 3.25
C THR A 249 14.73 -5.23 3.15
N VAL A 250 15.61 -4.28 2.79
CA VAL A 250 15.20 -2.90 2.51
C VAL A 250 15.12 -2.71 1.00
N GLU A 251 13.97 -2.26 0.51
CA GLU A 251 13.81 -1.89 -0.89
C GLU A 251 14.25 -0.43 -1.11
N ALA A 252 15.00 -0.17 -2.17
CA ALA A 252 15.32 1.19 -2.60
C ALA A 252 14.14 1.78 -3.39
N TYR A 253 13.88 3.08 -3.23
CA TYR A 253 12.79 3.71 -3.96
C TYR A 253 13.08 3.77 -5.47
N GLN A 254 12.02 3.62 -6.24
CA GLN A 254 12.01 3.62 -7.70
C GLN A 254 11.20 4.77 -8.28
N ILE A 255 10.29 5.32 -7.49
CA ILE A 255 9.53 6.52 -7.80
C ILE A 255 10.20 7.68 -7.05
N PRO A 256 10.87 8.62 -7.76
CA PRO A 256 11.46 9.79 -7.14
C PRO A 256 10.41 10.69 -6.48
N LEU A 257 10.88 11.69 -5.74
CA LEU A 257 10.05 12.66 -5.02
C LEU A 257 9.01 13.34 -5.93
N GLU A 258 9.43 13.98 -7.03
CA GLU A 258 8.49 14.76 -7.86
C GLU A 258 7.39 13.90 -8.50
N PRO A 259 7.69 12.75 -9.15
CA PRO A 259 6.63 11.86 -9.62
C PRO A 259 5.75 11.31 -8.50
N GLY A 260 6.31 11.06 -7.31
CA GLY A 260 5.53 10.64 -6.15
C GLY A 260 4.53 11.71 -5.71
N PHE A 261 4.88 13.00 -5.79
CA PHE A 261 3.96 14.08 -5.49
C PHE A 261 2.84 14.21 -6.54
N VAL A 262 3.08 13.83 -7.80
CA VAL A 262 2.00 13.73 -8.81
C VAL A 262 0.95 12.71 -8.38
N ASP A 263 1.38 11.54 -7.89
CA ASP A 263 0.46 10.52 -7.37
C ASP A 263 -0.27 11.01 -6.10
N ALA A 264 0.43 11.74 -5.22
CA ALA A 264 -0.17 12.34 -4.02
C ALA A 264 -1.28 13.33 -4.38
N ARG A 265 -1.07 14.20 -5.39
CA ARG A 265 -2.10 15.13 -5.87
C ARG A 265 -3.35 14.40 -6.38
N SER A 266 -3.19 13.27 -7.06
CA SER A 266 -4.34 12.47 -7.49
C SER A 266 -5.17 11.96 -6.30
N ILE A 267 -4.53 11.60 -5.19
CA ILE A 267 -5.22 11.19 -3.95
C ILE A 267 -5.88 12.40 -3.27
N MET A 268 -5.18 13.53 -3.21
CA MET A 268 -5.70 14.78 -2.64
C MET A 268 -6.93 15.27 -3.40
N GLU A 269 -6.92 15.19 -4.73
CA GLU A 269 -8.03 15.61 -5.61
C GLU A 269 -9.35 14.90 -5.30
N ASP A 270 -9.33 13.61 -4.92
CA ASP A 270 -10.54 12.90 -4.52
C ASP A 270 -11.14 13.47 -3.23
N THR A 271 -10.28 13.85 -2.27
CA THR A 271 -10.69 14.50 -1.02
C THR A 271 -11.24 15.90 -1.27
N ILE A 272 -10.57 16.67 -2.14
CA ILE A 272 -11.03 18.00 -2.56
C ILE A 272 -12.39 17.89 -3.23
N ARG A 273 -12.56 16.97 -4.18
CA ARG A 273 -13.82 16.71 -4.86
C ARG A 273 -14.95 16.40 -3.88
N ASN A 274 -14.69 15.51 -2.91
CA ASN A 274 -15.67 15.17 -1.88
C ASN A 274 -16.01 16.36 -0.96
N THR A 275 -15.05 17.25 -0.72
CA THR A 275 -15.26 18.48 0.07
C THR A 275 -16.11 19.47 -0.72
N ILE A 276 -15.83 19.66 -2.01
CA ILE A 276 -16.64 20.49 -2.92
C ILE A 276 -18.07 19.95 -3.01
N CYS A 277 -18.27 18.64 -3.17
CA CYS A 277 -19.63 18.06 -3.20
C CYS A 277 -20.39 18.36 -1.89
N ARG A 278 -19.70 18.31 -0.75
CA ARG A 278 -20.28 18.66 0.56
C ARG A 278 -20.63 20.15 0.65
N ASP A 279 -19.78 21.02 0.13
CA ASP A 279 -20.00 22.47 0.10
C ASP A 279 -21.17 22.87 -0.82
N ILE A 280 -21.28 22.23 -1.99
CA ILE A 280 -22.41 22.39 -2.92
C ILE A 280 -23.74 21.97 -2.27
N GLY A 281 -23.75 20.83 -1.56
CA GLY A 281 -24.95 20.26 -0.95
C GLY A 281 -25.99 19.77 -1.97
N GLY A 282 -27.26 19.69 -1.55
CA GLY A 282 -28.34 19.12 -2.37
C GLY A 282 -28.32 17.59 -2.44
N ASP A 283 -29.21 17.02 -3.23
CA ASP A 283 -29.34 15.57 -3.42
C ASP A 283 -28.31 15.04 -4.42
N HIS A 284 -27.95 15.85 -5.42
CA HIS A 284 -26.95 15.52 -6.44
C HIS A 284 -25.98 16.68 -6.67
N GLN A 285 -24.75 16.36 -7.04
CA GLN A 285 -23.71 17.37 -7.32
C GLN A 285 -23.03 17.09 -8.65
N ARG A 286 -22.76 18.16 -9.40
CA ARG A 286 -21.93 18.13 -10.60
C ARG A 286 -20.82 19.16 -10.49
N ILE A 287 -19.58 18.74 -10.60
CA ILE A 287 -18.42 19.65 -10.62
C ILE A 287 -18.02 19.82 -12.08
N THR A 288 -18.08 21.05 -12.58
CA THR A 288 -17.73 21.39 -13.97
C THR A 288 -16.33 21.97 -14.09
N ALA A 289 -15.82 22.60 -13.03
CA ALA A 289 -14.43 23.06 -12.93
C ALA A 289 -13.92 22.95 -11.49
N MET A 290 -12.64 22.60 -11.35
CA MET A 290 -11.92 22.49 -10.07
C MET A 290 -10.46 22.88 -10.31
N GLN A 291 -9.94 23.84 -9.55
CA GLN A 291 -8.58 24.38 -9.75
C GLN A 291 -7.80 24.39 -8.43
N PRO A 292 -7.24 23.24 -8.00
CA PRO A 292 -6.51 23.15 -6.74
C PRO A 292 -5.15 23.84 -6.85
N ARG A 293 -4.83 24.67 -5.85
CA ARG A 293 -3.50 25.26 -5.66
C ARG A 293 -2.93 24.77 -4.35
N TYR A 294 -1.78 24.11 -4.42
CA TYR A 294 -1.09 23.54 -3.26
C TYR A 294 -0.02 24.50 -2.74
N SER A 295 0.09 24.59 -1.42
CA SER A 295 1.09 25.40 -0.71
C SER A 295 1.56 24.67 0.54
N LYS A 296 2.64 25.18 1.17
CA LYS A 296 3.29 24.58 2.35
C LYS A 296 3.52 23.07 2.19
N ILE A 297 4.10 22.69 1.05
CA ILE A 297 4.30 21.29 0.73
C ILE A 297 5.55 20.81 1.46
N SER A 298 5.38 19.82 2.32
CA SER A 298 6.48 19.11 2.98
C SER A 298 6.38 17.61 2.71
N PHE A 299 7.49 16.91 2.91
CA PHE A 299 7.54 15.47 2.68
C PHE A 299 8.48 14.74 3.64
N LYS A 300 8.24 13.43 3.79
CA LYS A 300 9.15 12.49 4.48
C LYS A 300 9.35 11.24 3.63
N HIS A 301 10.59 10.75 3.56
CA HIS A 301 10.87 9.39 3.12
C HIS A 301 10.75 8.45 4.32
N ILE A 302 9.84 7.48 4.24
CA ILE A 302 9.61 6.51 5.32
C ILE A 302 9.71 5.07 4.81
N LEU A 303 9.98 4.15 5.74
CA LEU A 303 9.95 2.71 5.47
C LEU A 303 8.79 2.05 6.20
N LEU A 304 7.94 1.34 5.46
CA LEU A 304 6.80 0.60 6.02
C LEU A 304 7.03 -0.93 5.95
N PRO A 305 6.67 -1.66 7.00
CA PRO A 305 6.96 -3.09 7.13
C PRO A 305 5.90 -3.93 6.40
N ILE A 306 6.33 -4.78 5.48
CA ILE A 306 5.48 -5.72 4.74
C ILE A 306 6.09 -7.12 4.82
N TRP A 307 5.29 -8.12 5.22
CA TRP A 307 5.64 -9.51 4.98
C TRP A 307 5.22 -9.89 3.57
N LEU A 308 6.17 -10.30 2.73
CA LEU A 308 5.95 -10.70 1.35
C LEU A 308 6.21 -12.18 1.17
N SER A 309 5.33 -12.85 0.45
CA SER A 309 5.61 -14.14 -0.15
C SER A 309 5.31 -14.07 -1.66
N SER A 310 6.15 -14.72 -2.45
CA SER A 310 5.94 -14.85 -3.89
C SER A 310 5.96 -16.32 -4.29
N TYR A 311 5.00 -16.72 -5.11
CA TYR A 311 4.93 -18.07 -5.68
C TYR A 311 4.65 -18.00 -7.18
N LYS A 312 5.14 -19.01 -7.90
CA LYS A 312 4.85 -19.18 -9.32
C LYS A 312 3.73 -20.19 -9.50
N TYR A 313 2.78 -19.86 -10.36
CA TYR A 313 1.73 -20.78 -10.80
C TYR A 313 1.60 -20.67 -12.32
N GLY A 314 2.04 -21.72 -13.02
CA GLY A 314 2.38 -21.63 -14.44
C GLY A 314 3.53 -20.65 -14.65
N GLU A 315 3.43 -19.83 -15.70
CA GLU A 315 4.40 -18.78 -16.02
C GLU A 315 4.19 -17.47 -15.23
N LYS A 316 3.12 -17.37 -14.45
CA LYS A 316 2.78 -16.14 -13.70
C LYS A 316 3.26 -16.21 -12.26
N THR A 317 3.81 -15.09 -11.78
CA THR A 317 4.16 -14.88 -10.38
C THR A 317 3.01 -14.19 -9.68
N TYR A 318 2.66 -14.69 -8.51
CA TYR A 318 1.62 -14.15 -7.65
C TYR A 318 2.26 -13.78 -6.32
N ARG A 319 1.88 -12.62 -5.80
CA ARG A 319 2.40 -12.07 -4.56
C ARG A 319 1.32 -12.05 -3.50
N PHE A 320 1.79 -12.17 -2.27
CA PHE A 320 0.99 -12.13 -1.09
C PHE A 320 1.66 -11.20 -0.08
N LEU A 321 0.90 -10.27 0.44
CA LEU A 321 1.34 -9.17 1.28
C LEU A 321 0.60 -9.24 2.61
N VAL A 322 1.33 -9.07 3.71
CA VAL A 322 0.75 -8.81 5.03
C VAL A 322 1.33 -7.51 5.56
N ASN A 323 0.46 -6.62 6.00
CA ASN A 323 0.85 -5.42 6.72
C ASN A 323 1.58 -5.83 8.01
N GLY A 324 2.83 -5.40 8.17
CA GLY A 324 3.69 -5.74 9.29
C GLY A 324 3.30 -5.11 10.63
N GLN A 325 2.34 -4.18 10.66
CA GLN A 325 1.79 -3.58 11.87
C GLN A 325 0.42 -4.17 12.25
N THR A 326 -0.49 -4.31 11.28
CA THR A 326 -1.90 -4.65 11.53
C THR A 326 -2.23 -6.11 11.25
N GLY A 327 -1.43 -6.79 10.42
CA GLY A 327 -1.72 -8.12 9.93
C GLY A 327 -2.76 -8.15 8.81
N GLU A 328 -3.14 -6.99 8.24
CA GLU A 328 -4.02 -6.89 7.07
C GLU A 328 -3.41 -7.64 5.89
N VAL A 329 -4.27 -8.31 5.12
CA VAL A 329 -3.83 -9.30 4.13
C VAL A 329 -4.32 -8.94 2.74
N GLN A 330 -3.37 -8.75 1.82
CA GLN A 330 -3.65 -8.50 0.41
C GLN A 330 -2.87 -9.48 -0.47
N GLY A 331 -3.44 -9.90 -1.59
CA GLY A 331 -2.72 -10.86 -2.43
C GLY A 331 -3.34 -11.15 -3.79
N GLU A 332 -2.47 -11.47 -4.73
CA GLU A 332 -2.81 -11.98 -6.05
C GLU A 332 -3.24 -13.46 -5.93
N ARG A 333 -4.30 -13.83 -6.65
CA ARG A 333 -4.74 -15.24 -6.75
C ARG A 333 -5.03 -15.65 -8.19
N PRO A 334 -4.64 -16.87 -8.60
CA PRO A 334 -5.19 -17.47 -9.80
C PRO A 334 -6.65 -17.87 -9.56
N TYR A 335 -7.48 -17.73 -10.60
CA TYR A 335 -8.85 -18.24 -10.63
C TYR A 335 -8.88 -19.63 -11.25
N SER A 336 -9.66 -20.53 -10.65
CA SER A 336 -9.92 -21.86 -11.20
C SER A 336 -11.16 -21.82 -12.09
N TYR A 337 -10.95 -21.76 -13.41
CA TYR A 337 -12.04 -21.76 -14.39
C TYR A 337 -13.00 -22.93 -14.21
N TRP A 338 -12.51 -24.13 -13.88
CA TRP A 338 -13.37 -25.29 -13.63
C TRP A 338 -14.26 -25.16 -12.39
N LYS A 339 -13.77 -24.53 -11.31
CA LYS A 339 -14.60 -24.25 -10.13
C LYS A 339 -15.65 -23.19 -10.43
N ILE A 340 -15.30 -22.16 -11.21
CA ILE A 340 -16.24 -21.12 -11.64
C ILE A 340 -17.30 -21.72 -12.56
N ALA A 341 -16.90 -22.51 -13.57
CA ALA A 341 -17.81 -23.15 -14.51
C ALA A 341 -18.75 -24.13 -13.79
N GLY A 342 -18.23 -24.93 -12.85
CA GLY A 342 -19.04 -25.80 -12.01
C GLY A 342 -20.05 -25.02 -11.16
N ALA A 343 -19.64 -23.91 -10.52
CA ALA A 343 -20.55 -23.07 -9.75
C ALA A 343 -21.64 -22.43 -10.63
N ALA A 344 -21.27 -21.92 -11.80
CA ALA A 344 -22.22 -21.38 -12.78
C ALA A 344 -23.23 -22.44 -13.25
N LEU A 345 -22.78 -23.67 -13.52
CA LEU A 345 -23.65 -24.76 -13.92
C LEU A 345 -24.61 -25.18 -12.79
N CYS A 346 -24.14 -25.20 -11.54
CA CYS A 346 -25.01 -25.46 -10.38
C CYS A 346 -26.09 -24.37 -10.20
N VAL A 347 -25.72 -23.09 -10.37
CA VAL A 347 -26.69 -21.98 -10.32
C VAL A 347 -27.69 -22.10 -11.46
N PHE A 348 -27.23 -22.38 -12.69
CA PHE A 348 -28.09 -22.59 -13.84
C PHE A 348 -29.08 -23.75 -13.62
N ALA A 349 -28.61 -24.87 -13.09
CA ALA A 349 -29.46 -26.02 -12.77
C ALA A 349 -30.51 -25.66 -11.70
N MET A 350 -30.14 -24.93 -10.64
CA MET A 350 -31.08 -24.45 -9.63
C MET A 350 -32.17 -23.56 -10.21
N ILE A 351 -31.80 -22.61 -11.09
CA ILE A 351 -32.77 -21.73 -11.76
C ILE A 351 -33.74 -22.55 -12.62
N MET A 352 -33.23 -23.53 -13.38
CA MET A 352 -34.06 -24.41 -14.20
C MET A 352 -35.06 -25.23 -13.36
N VAL A 353 -34.62 -25.73 -12.20
CA VAL A 353 -35.49 -26.44 -11.25
C VAL A 353 -36.57 -25.50 -10.70
N LEU A 354 -36.21 -24.29 -10.28
CA LEU A 354 -37.17 -23.29 -9.78
C LEU A 354 -38.21 -22.90 -10.84
N ILE A 355 -37.80 -22.72 -12.09
CA ILE A 355 -38.71 -22.43 -13.21
C ILE A 355 -39.64 -23.62 -13.46
N ALA A 356 -39.14 -24.86 -13.40
CA ALA A 356 -39.97 -26.05 -13.55
C ALA A 356 -41.03 -26.14 -12.44
N PHE A 357 -40.64 -25.95 -11.17
CA PHE A 357 -41.60 -25.90 -10.05
C PHE A 357 -42.62 -24.77 -10.19
N ALA A 358 -42.21 -23.58 -10.62
CA ALA A 358 -43.11 -22.45 -10.85
C ALA A 358 -44.08 -22.63 -12.02
N LYS A 359 -43.80 -23.56 -12.95
CA LYS A 359 -44.73 -23.94 -14.03
C LYS A 359 -45.68 -25.08 -13.64
N THR A 360 -45.38 -25.79 -12.56
CA THR A 360 -46.12 -26.98 -12.13
C THR A 360 -47.14 -26.67 -11.02
N ASN A 361 -46.97 -25.54 -10.33
CA ASN A 361 -48.00 -24.86 -9.53
C ASN A 361 -48.68 -23.78 -10.37
#